data_AF-A0A9D8RQA6-F1
#
_entry.id   AF-A0A9D8RQA6-F1
#
_cell.length_a   1.000
_cell.length_b   1.000
_cell.length_c   1.000
_cell.angle_alpha   90.00
_cell.angle_beta   90.00
_cell.angle_gamma   90.00
#
_symmetry.space_group_name_H-M   'P 1'
#
loop_
_entity.id
_entity.type
_entity.pdbx_description
1 polymer ?
#
loop_
_entity_poly.entity_id
_entity_poly.type
_entity_poly.pdbx_seq_one_letter_code
_entity_poly.pdbx_strand_id
1 'polypeptide(L)' 'MGFLKKDSDFSSGEHYSVVSAECYFQGTLSVQGSLRVDGTLEGSVDNARHVIVGTDG' A
#
# COMPACT_ATOMS: atom_id res chain seq x y z
N MET A 1 10.89 27.88 2.83
CA MET A 1 10.75 26.49 3.32
C MET A 1 9.28 26.12 3.23
N GLY A 2 8.88 25.35 2.22
CA GLY A 2 7.51 24.88 2.09
C GLY A 2 7.34 23.65 2.98
N PHE A 3 6.56 23.77 4.05
CA PHE A 3 6.13 22.61 4.82
C PHE A 3 5.04 21.91 4.00
N LEU A 4 5.30 20.68 3.56
CA LEU A 4 4.25 19.79 3.06
C LEU A 4 3.26 19.62 4.22
N LYS A 5 2.10 20.29 4.12
CA LYS A 5 0.95 19.95 4.96
C LYS A 5 0.65 18.48 4.65
N LYS A 6 0.85 17.61 5.64
CA LYS A 6 0.28 16.27 5.63
C LYS A 6 -1.21 16.49 5.78
N ASP A 7 -1.91 16.65 4.66
CA ASP A 7 -3.37 16.63 4.62
C ASP A 7 -3.81 15.34 5.30
N SER A 8 -4.21 15.50 6.56
CA SER A 8 -4.64 14.42 7.45
C SER A 8 -6.14 14.24 7.35
N ASP A 9 -6.74 14.75 6.27
CA ASP A 9 -8.14 14.58 5.92
C ASP A 9 -8.22 13.39 4.96
N PHE A 10 -7.98 12.19 5.52
CA PHE A 10 -8.23 10.93 4.85
C PHE A 10 -9.76 10.75 4.78
N SER A 11 -10.36 11.47 3.84
CA SER A 11 -11.79 11.41 3.54
C SER A 11 -12.19 9.96 3.27
N SER A 12 -13.32 9.58 3.85
CA SER A 12 -13.84 8.22 3.98
C SER A 12 -14.22 7.58 2.63
N GLY A 13 -13.23 7.28 1.79
CA GLY A 13 -13.31 6.26 0.76
C GLY A 13 -12.54 5.03 1.23
N GLU A 14 -12.95 3.82 0.83
CA GLU A 14 -12.08 2.67 1.03
C GLU A 14 -10.81 2.86 0.17
N HIS A 15 -9.75 3.34 0.81
CA HIS A 15 -8.46 3.58 0.16
C HIS A 15 -7.62 2.31 0.25
N TYR A 16 -7.44 1.69 -0.90
CA TYR A 16 -6.53 0.57 -1.08
C TYR A 16 -5.22 1.09 -1.68
N SER A 17 -4.10 0.79 -1.02
CA SER A 17 -2.80 0.85 -1.69
C SER A 17 -2.72 -0.36 -2.61
N VAL A 18 -2.43 -0.17 -3.90
CA VAL A 18 -2.40 -1.28 -4.87
C VAL A 18 -1.00 -1.42 -5.45
N VAL A 19 -0.43 -2.62 -5.36
CA VAL A 19 0.75 -3.05 -6.13
C VAL A 19 0.23 -3.78 -7.36
N SER A 20 0.35 -3.15 -8.52
CA SER A 20 -0.14 -3.72 -9.79
C SER A 20 0.63 -4.97 -10.21
N ALA A 21 0.01 -5.83 -11.02
CA ALA A 21 0.60 -7.08 -11.53
C ALA A 21 1.96 -6.93 -12.22
N GLU A 22 2.22 -5.79 -12.86
CA GLU A 22 3.49 -5.50 -13.54
C GLU A 22 4.56 -4.88 -12.63
N CYS A 23 4.25 -4.64 -11.35
CA CYS A 23 5.18 -4.07 -10.38
C CYS A 23 5.88 -5.15 -9.58
N TYR A 24 7.20 -5.05 -9.50
CA TYR A 24 8.01 -5.82 -8.55
C TYR A 24 8.47 -4.89 -7.43
N PHE A 25 8.06 -5.19 -6.20
CA PHE A 25 8.47 -4.46 -5.00
C PHE A 25 9.37 -5.35 -4.14
N GLN A 26 10.57 -4.88 -3.83
CA GLN A 26 11.48 -5.56 -2.93
C GLN A 26 11.86 -4.66 -1.76
N GLY A 27 11.56 -5.12 -0.54
CA GLY A 27 11.88 -4.39 0.70
C GLY A 27 10.72 -4.35 1.70
N THR A 28 10.70 -3.31 2.53
CA THR A 28 9.69 -3.17 3.60
C THR A 28 8.66 -2.11 3.21
N LEU A 29 7.38 -2.49 3.20
CA LEU A 29 6.25 -1.62 2.89
C LEU A 29 5.45 -1.33 4.16
N SER A 30 5.48 -0.10 4.68
CA SER A 30 4.63 0.33 5.77
C SER A 30 3.37 1.00 5.22
N VAL A 31 2.22 0.33 5.29
CA VAL A 31 0.93 0.84 4.77
C VAL A 31 -0.03 1.08 5.90
N GLN A 32 -0.64 2.26 5.91
CA GLN A 32 -1.71 2.57 6.85
C GLN A 32 -3.07 2.36 6.14
N GLY A 33 -3.78 1.30 6.52
CA GLY A 33 -5.06 0.92 5.90
C GLY A 33 -4.98 -0.41 5.15
N SER A 34 -5.64 -0.50 3.99
CA SER A 34 -5.72 -1.74 3.21
C SER A 34 -4.67 -1.75 2.09
N LEU A 35 -3.97 -2.87 1.94
CA LEU A 35 -3.01 -3.13 0.87
C LEU A 35 -3.57 -4.22 -0.04
N ARG A 36 -3.52 -4.01 -1.35
CA ARG A 36 -3.79 -5.00 -2.37
C ARG A 36 -2.52 -5.24 -3.18
N VAL A 37 -2.16 -6.50 -3.34
CA VAL A 37 -0.94 -6.95 -4.01
C VAL A 37 -1.35 -7.83 -5.17
N ASP A 38 -1.50 -7.27 -6.37
CA ASP A 38 -1.76 -8.02 -7.59
C ASP A 38 -0.47 -8.36 -8.35
N GLY A 39 0.68 -7.82 -7.95
CA GLY A 39 2.01 -8.12 -8.50
C GLY A 39 3.08 -8.24 -7.42
N THR A 40 4.29 -8.62 -7.79
CA THR A 40 5.18 -9.34 -6.88
C THR A 40 5.75 -8.47 -5.76
N LEU A 41 5.48 -8.85 -4.50
CA LEU A 41 6.05 -8.23 -3.31
C LEU A 41 6.99 -9.21 -2.59
N GLU A 42 8.29 -8.91 -2.59
CA GLU A 42 9.31 -9.64 -1.87
C GLU A 42 9.84 -8.82 -0.68
N GLY A 43 9.45 -9.21 0.53
CA GLY A 43 9.93 -8.57 1.76
C GLY A 43 8.89 -8.55 2.86
N SER A 44 8.76 -7.43 3.56
CA SER A 44 7.93 -7.31 4.76
C SER A 44 6.87 -6.23 4.61
N VAL A 45 5.62 -6.54 4.94
CA VAL A 45 4.55 -5.54 5.04
C VAL A 45 4.29 -5.23 6.51
N ASP A 46 4.36 -3.96 6.89
CA ASP A 46 4.17 -3.49 8.26
C ASP A 46 2.95 -2.57 8.38
N ASN A 47 2.28 -2.63 9.52
CA ASN A 47 1.14 -1.77 9.90
C ASN A 47 -0.11 -1.83 9.00
N ALA A 48 -0.16 -2.76 8.04
CA ALA A 48 -1.32 -2.96 7.19
C ALA A 48 -2.50 -3.53 7.99
N ARG A 49 -3.67 -2.92 7.86
CA ARG A 49 -4.91 -3.38 8.50
C ARG A 49 -5.44 -4.62 7.80
N HIS A 50 -5.46 -4.59 6.47
CA HIS A 50 -5.89 -5.69 5.61
C HIS A 50 -4.90 -5.83 4.46
N VAL A 51 -4.49 -7.06 4.16
CA VAL A 51 -3.67 -7.38 2.99
C VAL A 51 -4.48 -8.32 2.10
N ILE A 52 -4.66 -7.92 0.85
CA ILE A 52 -5.39 -8.66 -0.18
C ILE A 52 -4.36 -9.05 -1.24
N VAL A 53 -4.10 -10.35 -1.38
CA VAL A 53 -3.23 -10.83 -2.46
C VAL A 53 -4.14 -11.18 -3.65
N GLY A 54 -3.93 -10.49 -4.76
CA GLY A 54 -4.56 -10.74 -6.04
C GLY A 54 -4.07 -12.04 -6.66
N THR A 55 -4.73 -12.49 -7.72
CA THR A 55 -4.41 -13.77 -8.38
C THR A 55 -3.07 -13.79 -9.10
N ASP A 56 -2.56 -12.63 -9.49
CA ASP A 56 -1.37 -12.50 -10.34
C ASP A 56 -0.04 -12.39 -9.57
N GLY A 57 -0.08 -11.99 -8.28
CA GLY A 57 0.97 -12.28 -7.31
C GLY A 57 2.06 -11.24 -7.15
#